data_AF-A0A6J4HZL3-F1
#
_entry.id   AF-A0A6J4HZL3-F1
#
_cell.length_a   1.000
_cell.length_b   1.000
_cell.length_c   1.000
_cell.angle_alpha   90.00
_cell.angle_beta   90.00
_cell.angle_gamma   90.00
#
_symmetry.space_group_name_H-M   'P 1'
#
loop_
_entity.id
_entity.type
_entity.pdbx_description
1 polymer ?
#
loop_
_entity_poly.entity_id
_entity_poly.type
_entity_poly.pdbx_seq_one_letter_code
_entity_poly.pdbx_strand_id
1 'polypeptide(L)'
;GGAPRRWRRWAPLLAPLVLLATFGWAWAFTRIYTRPHSRVVANAWISANLPDGARITSEQWDDALPGDGNVSVTETGPFEDDEPGKFLGRFVDDEWKPGLIEQLAQTDYVGISSARVYGAVQRLPHRYPATLRYYQALFDGSLGFDLVGDFVSLPTILGVPIDDTGAEESFTVYDHPRVFIFKRTERFTPENAQSIIVGDQVWDEVYRTSARLTNEAPTMLRLPERVWKSLATSDTAYLLHGPAGLAALLLWLGAVELLGFAAFGIAWHWRLFPPQRALGLARFLGLVLFAVPPALVATRWSVGRVPLAAWYGLVVAFGLRLAWFRRREIRATWREARGMFLQQEAVYAAFLLLGLAIRLLAASPGGAGDELQLAQWLAVLRSPAFPPYDPLFAGGHLAVPYAALLPVAAVAKLVGIGAPLGFDLAHATLFALLALLVWVTLAPARGRRSAPRAAGAPRILAEQSLEQREVEESAASVPTPEPASAASSPMARRPRLWPTLVPLLGAGLALVPGLPAGPWREPGAVGALLSGGLAQVGALMLVAGAITLALEAMRRTDRRGLRSSAGVLLLWLLTLA
;
A
#
# COMPACT_ATOMS: atom_id res chain seq x y z
N GLY A 1 -20.92 -5.14 -32.50
CA GLY A 1 -19.45 -5.27 -32.64
C GLY A 1 -18.93 -6.27 -31.64
N GLY A 2 -18.43 -7.40 -32.10
CA GLY A 2 -17.91 -8.48 -31.25
C GLY A 2 -16.52 -8.15 -30.73
N ALA A 3 -16.41 -7.75 -29.47
CA ALA A 3 -15.14 -7.80 -28.75
C ALA A 3 -14.74 -9.28 -28.53
N PRO A 4 -13.44 -9.64 -28.62
CA PRO A 4 -13.01 -11.02 -28.71
C PRO A 4 -13.38 -11.83 -27.46
N ARG A 5 -14.15 -12.90 -27.67
CA ARG A 5 -14.67 -13.88 -26.67
C ARG A 5 -13.60 -14.51 -25.76
N ARG A 6 -12.31 -14.37 -26.07
CA ARG A 6 -11.21 -15.07 -25.37
C ARG A 6 -10.99 -14.58 -23.93
N TRP A 7 -11.27 -13.31 -23.63
CA TRP A 7 -10.97 -12.72 -22.31
C TRP A 7 -12.01 -13.09 -21.23
N ARG A 8 -13.22 -13.51 -21.64
CA ARG A 8 -14.32 -13.93 -20.74
C ARG A 8 -14.03 -15.23 -19.98
N ARG A 9 -13.12 -16.07 -20.46
CA ARG A 9 -12.76 -17.35 -19.83
C ARG A 9 -11.80 -17.17 -18.65
N TRP A 10 -10.96 -16.13 -18.70
CA TRP A 10 -9.90 -15.91 -17.71
C TRP A 10 -10.31 -15.00 -16.55
N ALA A 11 -11.33 -14.14 -16.74
CA ALA A 11 -11.81 -13.24 -15.70
C ALA A 11 -12.19 -13.86 -14.33
N PRO A 12 -12.86 -15.02 -14.24
CA PRO A 12 -13.07 -15.69 -12.93
C PRO A 12 -11.78 -16.21 -12.29
N LEU A 13 -10.73 -16.47 -13.09
CA LEU A 13 -9.43 -16.96 -12.63
C LEU A 13 -8.50 -15.82 -12.22
N LEU A 14 -8.68 -14.62 -12.79
CA LEU A 14 -7.82 -13.47 -12.54
C LEU A 14 -7.81 -13.01 -11.09
N ALA A 15 -8.98 -12.87 -10.46
CA ALA A 15 -9.01 -12.34 -9.10
C ALA A 15 -8.67 -13.35 -7.98
N PRO A 16 -8.96 -14.68 -8.05
CA PRO A 16 -8.31 -15.62 -7.14
C PRO A 16 -6.80 -15.70 -7.42
N LEU A 17 -6.36 -15.58 -8.67
CA LEU A 17 -4.93 -15.49 -8.99
C LEU A 17 -4.29 -14.25 -8.35
N VAL A 18 -4.91 -13.07 -8.45
CA VAL A 18 -4.42 -11.84 -7.80
C VAL A 18 -4.36 -12.02 -6.28
N LEU A 19 -5.42 -12.54 -5.66
CA LEU A 19 -5.43 -12.76 -4.21
C LEU A 19 -4.39 -13.78 -3.77
N LEU A 20 -4.23 -14.88 -4.50
CA LEU A 20 -3.21 -15.89 -4.24
C LEU A 20 -1.81 -15.35 -4.48
N ALA A 21 -1.60 -14.50 -5.50
CA ALA A 21 -0.33 -13.86 -5.76
C ALA A 21 0.01 -12.83 -4.67
N THR A 22 -0.92 -11.96 -4.28
CA THR A 22 -0.73 -11.00 -3.19
C THR A 22 -0.50 -11.69 -1.85
N PHE A 23 -1.31 -12.71 -1.53
CA PHE A 23 -1.12 -13.51 -0.32
C PHE A 23 0.20 -14.28 -0.37
N GLY A 24 0.51 -14.91 -1.50
CA GLY A 24 1.75 -15.66 -1.70
C GLY A 24 2.98 -14.77 -1.52
N TRP A 25 2.95 -13.56 -2.08
CA TRP A 25 4.00 -12.57 -1.88
C TRP A 25 4.11 -12.10 -0.42
N ALA A 26 2.99 -11.73 0.21
CA ALA A 26 2.98 -11.31 1.61
C ALA A 26 3.49 -12.43 2.53
N TRP A 27 3.05 -13.66 2.29
CA TRP A 27 3.56 -14.84 2.97
C TRP A 27 5.06 -15.00 2.75
N ALA A 28 5.53 -14.93 1.50
CA ALA A 28 6.95 -15.06 1.16
C ALA A 28 7.82 -14.05 1.89
N PHE A 29 7.40 -12.79 1.85
CA PHE A 29 8.12 -11.67 2.44
C PHE A 29 8.18 -11.82 3.96
N THR A 30 7.06 -12.15 4.62
CA THR A 30 7.08 -12.36 6.09
C THR A 30 8.01 -13.48 6.55
N ARG A 31 8.40 -14.41 5.68
CA ARG A 31 9.38 -15.45 6.02
C ARG A 31 10.78 -14.90 6.30
N ILE A 32 11.16 -13.73 5.79
CA ILE A 32 12.46 -13.10 6.12
C ILE A 32 12.58 -12.87 7.63
N TYR A 33 11.51 -12.42 8.28
CA TYR A 33 11.47 -12.13 9.72
C TYR A 33 11.42 -13.36 10.62
N THR A 34 11.30 -14.56 10.04
CA THR A 34 11.37 -15.83 10.79
C THR A 34 12.78 -16.39 10.88
N ARG A 35 13.75 -15.73 10.22
CA ARG A 35 15.17 -16.09 10.21
C ARG A 35 15.97 -14.95 10.84
N PRO A 36 17.18 -15.22 11.38
CA PRO A 36 18.07 -14.16 11.81
C PRO A 36 18.41 -13.20 10.64
N HIS A 37 18.57 -11.92 10.95
CA HIS A 37 18.95 -10.91 9.98
C HIS A 37 20.33 -11.23 9.36
N SER A 38 20.51 -11.00 8.05
CA SER A 38 21.73 -11.39 7.33
C SER A 38 23.02 -10.88 7.98
N ARG A 39 23.02 -9.63 8.47
CA ARG A 39 24.16 -9.05 9.20
C ARG A 39 24.46 -9.74 10.54
N VAL A 40 23.44 -10.26 11.22
CA VAL A 40 23.63 -11.05 12.45
C VAL A 40 24.26 -12.39 12.13
N VAL A 41 23.81 -13.04 11.04
CA VAL A 41 24.43 -14.29 10.56
C VAL A 41 25.87 -14.05 10.11
N ALA A 42 26.13 -12.95 9.40
CA ALA A 42 27.47 -12.56 8.98
C ALA A 42 28.39 -12.28 10.18
N ASN A 43 27.92 -11.54 11.20
CA ASN A 43 28.68 -11.32 12.43
C ASN A 43 29.00 -12.64 13.14
N ALA A 44 28.02 -13.54 13.30
CA ALA A 44 28.26 -14.86 13.90
C ALA A 44 29.30 -15.67 13.12
N TRP A 45 29.31 -15.56 11.79
CA TRP A 45 30.34 -16.18 10.95
C TRP A 45 31.71 -15.51 11.14
N ILE A 46 31.78 -14.18 11.23
CA ILE A 46 33.00 -13.42 11.53
C ILE A 46 33.59 -13.89 12.86
N SER A 47 32.80 -13.91 13.93
CA SER A 47 33.23 -14.34 15.26
C SER A 47 33.74 -15.79 15.29
N ALA A 48 33.25 -16.66 14.41
CA ALA A 48 33.65 -18.07 14.35
C ALA A 48 34.84 -18.35 13.42
N ASN A 49 35.12 -17.51 12.41
CA ASN A 49 36.05 -17.82 11.33
C ASN A 49 37.21 -16.84 11.17
N LEU A 50 37.06 -15.59 11.62
CA LEU A 50 38.13 -14.60 11.53
C LEU A 50 39.03 -14.71 12.77
N PRO A 51 40.36 -14.64 12.60
CA PRO A 51 41.29 -14.62 13.73
C PRO A 51 41.15 -13.31 14.52
N ASP A 52 41.47 -13.37 15.81
CA ASP A 52 41.51 -12.17 16.65
C ASP A 52 42.49 -11.14 16.08
N GLY A 53 42.04 -9.88 16.02
CA GLY A 53 42.77 -8.77 15.43
C GLY A 53 42.69 -8.67 13.91
N ALA A 54 41.93 -9.54 13.23
CA ALA A 54 41.72 -9.43 11.78
C ALA A 54 41.24 -8.03 11.39
N ARG A 55 41.74 -7.52 10.27
CA ARG A 55 41.32 -6.22 9.71
C ARG A 55 40.23 -6.45 8.67
N ILE A 56 39.09 -5.79 8.83
CA ILE A 56 37.97 -5.82 7.88
C ILE A 56 37.56 -4.40 7.47
N THR A 57 37.23 -4.18 6.20
CA THR A 57 36.73 -2.87 5.77
C THR A 57 35.28 -2.63 6.19
N SER A 58 34.92 -1.36 6.37
CA SER A 58 33.55 -0.88 6.37
C SER A 58 33.42 0.28 5.38
N GLU A 59 32.27 0.42 4.75
CA GLU A 59 32.00 1.49 3.81
C GLU A 59 31.29 2.65 4.51
N GLN A 60 31.83 3.86 4.39
CA GLN A 60 31.14 5.06 4.86
C GLN A 60 29.78 5.15 4.18
N TRP A 61 28.74 5.47 4.95
CA TRP A 61 27.32 5.49 4.56
C TRP A 61 26.59 4.14 4.49
N ASP A 62 27.23 3.03 4.87
CA ASP A 62 26.55 1.76 5.16
C ASP A 62 26.79 1.35 6.62
N ASP A 63 26.08 0.32 7.08
CA ASP A 63 26.24 -0.22 8.43
C ASP A 63 27.46 -1.13 8.49
N ALA A 64 28.42 -0.81 9.36
CA ALA A 64 29.57 -1.67 9.61
C ALA A 64 29.12 -3.07 10.06
N LEU A 65 29.81 -4.11 9.58
CA LEU A 65 29.69 -5.44 10.16
C LEU A 65 30.51 -5.46 11.46
N PRO A 66 29.89 -5.46 12.65
CA PRO A 66 30.66 -5.68 13.86
C PRO A 66 31.25 -7.10 13.75
N GLY A 67 32.50 -7.27 14.15
CA GLY A 67 32.91 -8.49 14.86
C GLY A 67 32.85 -8.15 16.35
N ASP A 68 32.54 -9.09 17.23
CA ASP A 68 32.30 -8.88 18.65
C ASP A 68 33.56 -8.42 19.44
N GLY A 69 34.17 -7.29 19.03
CA GLY A 69 35.45 -6.77 19.52
C GLY A 69 36.69 -7.50 18.98
N ASN A 70 36.53 -8.60 18.26
CA ASN A 70 37.63 -9.44 17.78
C ASN A 70 38.24 -8.98 16.45
N VAL A 71 37.61 -8.06 15.73
CA VAL A 71 38.13 -7.51 14.46
C VAL A 71 38.34 -6.01 14.58
N SER A 72 39.32 -5.51 13.84
CA SER A 72 39.54 -4.08 13.67
C SER A 72 38.92 -3.62 12.35
N VAL A 73 38.19 -2.51 12.40
CA VAL A 73 37.45 -1.99 11.24
C VAL A 73 38.22 -0.85 10.61
N THR A 74 38.46 -0.94 9.30
CA THR A 74 39.02 0.14 8.48
C THR A 74 37.90 0.77 7.66
N GLU A 75 37.55 2.02 7.95
CA GLU A 75 36.55 2.74 7.18
C GLU A 75 37.11 3.18 5.82
N THR A 76 36.35 2.95 4.76
CA THR A 76 36.64 3.36 3.39
C THR A 76 35.62 4.42 2.96
N GLY A 77 36.04 5.37 2.11
CA GLY A 77 35.22 6.49 1.64
C GLY A 77 34.77 6.34 0.18
N PRO A 78 33.88 5.39 -0.17
CA PRO A 78 33.52 5.11 -1.57
C PRO A 78 32.80 6.28 -2.26
N PHE A 79 32.10 7.14 -1.51
CA PHE A 79 31.39 8.31 -2.05
C PHE A 79 32.24 9.58 -2.17
N GLU A 80 33.49 9.58 -1.68
CA GLU A 80 34.44 10.65 -2.00
C GLU A 80 34.60 10.77 -3.52
N ASP A 81 34.83 11.98 -4.03
CA ASP A 81 35.01 12.17 -5.47
C ASP A 81 36.19 11.33 -5.98
N ASP A 82 36.05 10.74 -7.17
CA ASP A 82 37.11 9.93 -7.78
C ASP A 82 38.26 10.85 -8.22
N GLU A 83 39.24 10.99 -7.32
CA GLU A 83 40.50 11.69 -7.52
C GLU A 83 41.68 10.76 -7.21
N PRO A 84 42.88 10.98 -7.78
CA PRO A 84 44.04 10.15 -7.50
C PRO A 84 44.32 9.97 -6.00
N GLY A 85 44.14 11.04 -5.21
CA GLY A 85 44.37 11.02 -3.76
C GLY A 85 43.46 10.06 -2.99
N LYS A 86 42.25 9.77 -3.48
CA LYS A 86 41.33 8.77 -2.87
C LYS A 86 41.91 7.35 -2.94
N PHE A 87 42.62 7.03 -4.03
CA PHE A 87 43.12 5.68 -4.28
C PHE A 87 44.58 5.50 -3.89
N LEU A 88 45.42 6.51 -4.16
CA LEU A 88 46.88 6.49 -3.95
C LEU A 88 47.31 7.11 -2.61
N GLY A 89 46.42 7.84 -1.94
CA GLY A 89 46.73 8.61 -0.73
C GLY A 89 47.09 10.06 -1.05
N ARG A 90 46.97 10.91 -0.04
CA ARG A 90 47.26 12.35 -0.12
C ARG A 90 47.65 12.91 1.24
N PHE A 91 48.40 14.00 1.23
CA PHE A 91 48.61 14.80 2.44
C PHE A 91 47.39 15.68 2.71
N VAL A 92 46.93 15.69 3.95
CA VAL A 92 45.89 16.60 4.44
C VAL A 92 46.38 17.17 5.77
N ASP A 93 46.50 18.50 5.86
CA ASP A 93 47.03 19.20 7.03
C ASP A 93 48.41 18.68 7.50
N ASP A 94 49.32 18.48 6.54
CA ASP A 94 50.67 17.89 6.73
C ASP A 94 50.70 16.42 7.21
N GLU A 95 49.55 15.76 7.34
CA GLU A 95 49.45 14.35 7.68
C GLU A 95 49.18 13.48 6.43
N TRP A 96 49.90 12.37 6.31
CA TRP A 96 49.64 11.37 5.26
C TRP A 96 48.32 10.65 5.52
N LYS A 97 47.38 10.75 4.58
CA LYS A 97 46.15 9.95 4.58
C LYS A 97 46.28 8.82 3.55
N PRO A 98 46.25 7.55 3.97
CA PRO A 98 46.36 6.42 3.06
C PRO A 98 45.14 6.37 2.13
N GLY A 99 45.39 6.11 0.84
CA GLY A 99 44.33 5.88 -0.13
C GLY A 99 43.77 4.46 -0.05
N LEU A 100 42.71 4.19 -0.81
CA LEU A 100 42.05 2.87 -0.84
C LEU A 100 43.04 1.71 -1.08
N ILE A 101 44.03 1.87 -1.96
CA ILE A 101 44.97 0.79 -2.28
C ILE A 101 45.85 0.45 -1.06
N GLU A 102 46.33 1.46 -0.35
CA GLU A 102 47.10 1.27 0.88
C GLU A 102 46.23 0.68 2.00
N GLN A 103 44.98 1.15 2.13
CA GLN A 103 44.01 0.57 3.07
C GLN A 103 43.76 -0.92 2.76
N LEU A 104 43.56 -1.30 1.50
CA LEU A 104 43.40 -2.71 1.08
C LEU A 104 44.67 -3.53 1.31
N ALA A 105 45.86 -2.94 1.13
CA ALA A 105 47.15 -3.55 1.46
C ALA A 105 47.34 -3.74 2.98
N GLN A 106 46.56 -3.05 3.79
CA GLN A 106 46.51 -3.20 5.23
C GLN A 106 45.27 -3.95 5.71
N THR A 107 44.41 -4.48 4.84
CA THR A 107 43.18 -5.16 5.28
C THR A 107 43.18 -6.64 4.89
N ASP A 108 42.72 -7.50 5.79
CA ASP A 108 42.66 -8.95 5.54
C ASP A 108 41.35 -9.36 4.87
N TYR A 109 40.27 -8.62 5.13
CA TYR A 109 38.94 -8.87 4.59
C TYR A 109 38.24 -7.60 4.08
N VAL A 110 37.50 -7.69 2.98
CA VAL A 110 36.59 -6.64 2.54
C VAL A 110 35.16 -7.03 2.91
N GLY A 111 34.53 -6.24 3.77
CA GLY A 111 33.13 -6.42 4.16
C GLY A 111 32.21 -5.50 3.38
N ILE A 112 31.22 -6.07 2.67
CA ILE A 112 30.15 -5.33 1.99
C ILE A 112 28.84 -5.67 2.69
N SER A 113 28.26 -4.70 3.39
CA SER A 113 27.12 -4.92 4.30
C SER A 113 25.77 -4.89 3.59
N SER A 114 25.67 -4.21 2.44
CA SER A 114 24.45 -4.15 1.64
C SER A 114 24.74 -3.67 0.20
N ALA A 115 23.69 -3.59 -0.62
CA ALA A 115 23.75 -3.02 -1.97
C ALA A 115 23.79 -1.49 -2.04
N ARG A 116 23.69 -0.80 -0.90
CA ARG A 116 23.53 0.66 -0.81
C ARG A 116 24.63 1.40 -1.59
N VAL A 117 25.88 1.04 -1.36
CA VAL A 117 27.02 1.79 -1.90
C VAL A 117 27.31 1.38 -3.34
N TYR A 118 27.65 0.10 -3.57
CA TYR A 118 28.00 -0.36 -4.93
C TYR A 118 26.83 -0.21 -5.91
N GLY A 119 25.58 -0.40 -5.46
CA GLY A 119 24.38 -0.21 -6.28
C GLY A 119 24.15 1.26 -6.66
N ALA A 120 24.52 2.21 -5.80
CA ALA A 120 24.48 3.63 -6.12
C ALA A 120 25.61 4.04 -7.08
N VAL A 121 26.84 3.58 -6.83
CA VAL A 121 28.03 3.85 -7.67
C VAL A 121 27.82 3.35 -9.10
N GLN A 122 27.24 2.17 -9.28
CA GLN A 122 26.91 1.59 -10.59
C GLN A 122 25.98 2.47 -11.45
N ARG A 123 25.14 3.30 -10.82
CA ARG A 123 24.23 4.22 -11.53
C ARG A 123 24.91 5.52 -11.97
N LEU A 124 26.14 5.77 -11.54
CA LEU A 124 26.89 7.01 -11.78
C LEU A 124 28.31 6.74 -12.33
N PRO A 125 28.45 5.96 -13.43
CA PRO A 125 29.74 5.54 -13.95
C PRO A 125 30.65 6.72 -14.35
N HIS A 126 30.08 7.85 -14.78
CA HIS A 126 30.83 9.05 -15.15
C HIS A 126 31.36 9.85 -13.95
N ARG A 127 30.79 9.66 -12.75
CA ARG A 127 31.26 10.30 -11.53
C ARG A 127 32.23 9.43 -10.74
N TYR A 128 32.01 8.12 -10.76
CA TYR A 128 32.76 7.16 -9.96
C TYR A 128 33.41 6.06 -10.83
N PRO A 129 34.15 6.39 -11.91
CA PRO A 129 34.65 5.39 -12.84
C PRO A 129 35.71 4.47 -12.22
N ALA A 130 36.61 5.01 -11.39
CA ALA A 130 37.65 4.23 -10.72
C ALA A 130 37.07 3.41 -9.56
N THR A 131 36.12 3.95 -8.80
CA THR A 131 35.39 3.20 -7.76
C THR A 131 34.56 2.06 -8.37
N LEU A 132 33.97 2.27 -9.56
CA LEU A 132 33.27 1.20 -10.28
C LEU A 132 34.23 0.07 -10.69
N ARG A 133 35.44 0.40 -11.16
CA ARG A 133 36.50 -0.59 -11.45
C ARG A 133 36.91 -1.37 -10.20
N TYR A 134 37.03 -0.69 -9.04
CA TYR A 134 37.27 -1.35 -7.76
C TYR A 134 36.20 -2.42 -7.45
N TYR A 135 34.91 -2.07 -7.52
CA TYR A 135 33.85 -3.05 -7.26
C TYR A 135 33.83 -4.17 -8.28
N GLN A 136 33.97 -3.87 -9.59
CA GLN A 136 34.02 -4.90 -10.62
C GLN A 136 35.14 -5.90 -10.35
N ALA A 137 36.34 -5.41 -10.05
CA ALA A 137 37.51 -6.23 -9.77
C ALA A 137 37.42 -7.00 -8.43
N LEU A 138 36.73 -6.44 -7.44
CA LEU A 138 36.43 -7.11 -6.18
C LEU A 138 35.48 -8.29 -6.40
N PHE A 139 34.37 -8.08 -7.12
CA PHE A 139 33.34 -9.10 -7.35
C PHE A 139 33.77 -10.18 -8.35
N ASP A 140 34.61 -9.88 -9.34
CA ASP A 140 35.16 -10.87 -10.27
C ASP A 140 36.44 -11.57 -9.77
N GLY A 141 36.99 -11.09 -8.64
CA GLY A 141 38.17 -11.63 -7.99
C GLY A 141 39.51 -11.27 -8.63
N SER A 142 39.53 -10.43 -9.68
CA SER A 142 40.75 -9.95 -10.34
C SER A 142 41.57 -9.00 -9.47
N LEU A 143 40.94 -8.36 -8.48
CA LEU A 143 41.62 -7.53 -7.49
C LEU A 143 42.53 -8.35 -6.54
N GLY A 144 42.32 -9.66 -6.45
CA GLY A 144 43.06 -10.55 -5.54
C GLY A 144 42.35 -10.81 -4.21
N PHE A 145 41.02 -10.65 -4.19
CA PHE A 145 40.15 -10.98 -3.07
C PHE A 145 39.17 -12.08 -3.48
N ASP A 146 39.02 -13.10 -2.64
CA ASP A 146 38.11 -14.23 -2.88
C ASP A 146 36.88 -14.11 -2.00
N LEU A 147 35.69 -14.33 -2.56
CA LEU A 147 34.45 -14.38 -1.78
C LEU A 147 34.46 -15.58 -0.83
N VAL A 148 34.43 -15.32 0.48
CA VAL A 148 34.45 -16.35 1.54
C VAL A 148 33.15 -16.39 2.36
N GLY A 149 32.31 -15.36 2.25
CA GLY A 149 31.01 -15.29 2.91
C GLY A 149 29.97 -14.59 2.04
N ASP A 150 28.79 -15.20 1.89
CA ASP A 150 27.63 -14.66 1.18
C ASP A 150 26.37 -14.96 2.00
N PHE A 151 25.82 -13.93 2.63
CA PHE A 151 24.71 -14.06 3.57
C PHE A 151 23.50 -13.31 3.05
N VAL A 152 22.43 -14.04 2.77
CA VAL A 152 21.19 -13.49 2.21
C VAL A 152 19.96 -14.16 2.81
N SER A 153 18.89 -13.39 3.03
CA SER A 153 17.60 -13.88 3.51
C SER A 153 16.49 -13.54 2.51
N LEU A 154 16.43 -14.28 1.40
CA LEU A 154 15.43 -14.05 0.34
C LEU A 154 14.01 -14.44 0.80
N PRO A 155 12.94 -13.73 0.39
CA PRO A 155 11.56 -14.17 0.54
C PRO A 155 11.36 -15.62 0.05
N THR A 156 10.53 -16.42 0.72
CA THR A 156 10.34 -17.85 0.35
C THR A 156 8.89 -18.29 0.31
N ILE A 157 8.48 -18.96 -0.77
CA ILE A 157 7.18 -19.65 -0.87
C ILE A 157 7.44 -21.14 -0.86
N LEU A 158 6.95 -21.85 0.15
CA LEU A 158 7.10 -23.31 0.27
C LEU A 158 8.58 -23.78 0.15
N GLY A 159 9.51 -22.98 0.67
CA GLY A 159 10.96 -23.25 0.60
C GLY A 159 11.63 -22.81 -0.71
N VAL A 160 10.88 -22.36 -1.71
CA VAL A 160 11.44 -21.80 -2.94
C VAL A 160 11.78 -20.32 -2.73
N PRO A 161 13.04 -19.89 -2.88
CA PRO A 161 13.42 -18.50 -2.75
C PRO A 161 12.93 -17.68 -3.94
N ILE A 162 12.53 -16.43 -3.68
CA ILE A 162 12.23 -15.42 -4.68
C ILE A 162 13.30 -14.36 -4.57
N ASP A 163 14.05 -14.16 -5.64
CA ASP A 163 15.09 -13.13 -5.70
C ASP A 163 14.44 -11.75 -5.88
N ASP A 164 14.47 -10.96 -4.80
CA ASP A 164 14.03 -9.58 -4.77
C ASP A 164 15.21 -8.61 -4.58
N THR A 165 16.45 -9.07 -4.75
CA THR A 165 17.65 -8.22 -4.57
C THR A 165 17.75 -7.09 -5.59
N GLY A 166 17.06 -7.22 -6.73
CA GLY A 166 16.90 -6.15 -7.73
C GLY A 166 15.79 -5.14 -7.44
N ALA A 167 15.08 -5.24 -6.32
CA ALA A 167 14.07 -4.27 -5.90
C ALA A 167 14.70 -2.92 -5.50
N GLU A 168 13.85 -1.91 -5.32
CA GLU A 168 14.30 -0.58 -4.85
C GLU A 168 14.96 -0.69 -3.46
N GLU A 169 15.94 0.17 -3.17
CA GLU A 169 16.83 0.07 -2.00
C GLU A 169 16.06 -0.08 -0.68
N SER A 170 14.97 0.68 -0.53
CA SER A 170 14.13 0.66 0.69
C SER A 170 13.49 -0.70 0.98
N PHE A 171 13.42 -1.58 -0.01
CA PHE A 171 12.76 -2.88 0.09
C PHE A 171 13.71 -4.00 0.54
N THR A 172 15.02 -3.81 0.41
CA THR A 172 16.03 -4.86 0.67
C THR A 172 17.02 -4.44 1.76
N VAL A 173 17.60 -3.24 1.66
CA VAL A 173 18.72 -2.81 2.52
C VAL A 173 18.35 -2.76 4.01
N TYR A 174 17.09 -2.45 4.32
CA TYR A 174 16.62 -2.31 5.71
C TYR A 174 16.14 -3.62 6.34
N ASP A 175 15.50 -4.49 5.56
CA ASP A 175 14.82 -5.69 6.10
C ASP A 175 15.68 -6.96 5.96
N HIS A 176 16.37 -7.12 4.83
CA HIS A 176 17.12 -8.35 4.49
C HIS A 176 18.29 -8.10 3.52
N PRO A 177 19.26 -7.24 3.88
CA PRO A 177 20.39 -6.95 3.00
C PRO A 177 21.21 -8.22 2.70
N ARG A 178 21.83 -8.26 1.52
CA ARG A 178 22.83 -9.28 1.18
C ARG A 178 24.21 -8.80 1.59
N VAL A 179 24.89 -9.60 2.40
CA VAL A 179 26.21 -9.30 2.95
C VAL A 179 27.25 -10.16 2.25
N PHE A 180 28.35 -9.54 1.81
CA PHE A 180 29.50 -10.24 1.25
C PHE A 180 30.73 -10.02 2.12
N ILE A 181 31.54 -11.07 2.28
CA ILE A 181 32.86 -11.00 2.90
C ILE A 181 33.86 -11.59 1.93
N PHE A 182 34.85 -10.78 1.55
CA PHE A 182 35.95 -11.21 0.70
C PHE A 182 37.23 -11.31 1.51
N LYS A 183 38.04 -12.33 1.26
CA LYS A 183 39.34 -12.53 1.91
C LYS A 183 40.45 -12.17 0.93
N ARG A 184 41.43 -11.40 1.41
CA ARG A 184 42.63 -11.10 0.62
C ARG A 184 43.45 -12.37 0.37
N THR A 185 43.94 -12.50 -0.86
CA THR A 185 44.80 -13.61 -1.28
C THR A 185 46.21 -13.12 -1.61
N GLU A 186 47.13 -14.04 -1.84
CA GLU A 186 48.48 -13.75 -2.33
C GLU A 186 48.49 -13.09 -3.73
N ARG A 187 47.36 -13.13 -4.45
CA ARG A 187 47.20 -12.47 -5.76
C ARG A 187 47.04 -10.96 -5.66
N PHE A 188 46.70 -10.44 -4.47
CA PHE A 188 46.60 -9.01 -4.26
C PHE A 188 48.01 -8.40 -4.18
N THR A 189 48.31 -7.47 -5.09
CA THR A 189 49.47 -6.58 -4.96
C THR A 189 49.02 -5.13 -5.13
N PRO A 190 49.62 -4.16 -4.41
CA PRO A 190 49.31 -2.74 -4.60
C PRO A 190 49.46 -2.29 -6.05
N GLU A 191 50.44 -2.81 -6.78
CA GLU A 191 50.71 -2.49 -8.18
C GLU A 191 49.59 -2.99 -9.09
N ASN A 192 49.08 -4.22 -8.86
CA ASN A 192 47.96 -4.76 -9.60
C ASN A 192 46.67 -3.98 -9.30
N ALA A 193 46.40 -3.70 -8.02
CA ALA A 193 45.27 -2.88 -7.60
C ALA A 193 45.33 -1.46 -8.22
N GLN A 194 46.51 -0.85 -8.26
CA GLN A 194 46.72 0.44 -8.93
C GLN A 194 46.47 0.33 -10.44
N SER A 195 46.98 -0.70 -11.12
CA SER A 195 46.75 -0.91 -12.55
C SER A 195 45.25 -1.11 -12.87
N ILE A 196 44.53 -1.83 -12.02
CA ILE A 196 43.11 -2.16 -12.23
C ILE A 196 42.19 -0.99 -11.83
N ILE A 197 42.49 -0.23 -10.78
CA ILE A 197 41.60 0.83 -10.29
C ILE A 197 41.95 2.16 -10.97
N VAL A 198 43.23 2.54 -10.93
CA VAL A 198 43.75 3.83 -11.44
C VAL A 198 44.15 3.73 -12.91
N GLY A 199 44.88 2.69 -13.30
CA GLY A 199 45.29 2.38 -14.69
C GLY A 199 45.33 3.56 -15.68
N ASP A 200 44.49 3.46 -16.69
CA ASP A 200 44.29 4.42 -17.79
C ASP A 200 43.19 5.46 -17.53
N GLN A 201 42.81 5.70 -16.26
CA GLN A 201 41.74 6.65 -15.95
C GLN A 201 42.11 8.08 -16.37
N VAL A 202 41.23 8.68 -17.18
CA VAL A 202 41.31 10.08 -17.56
C VAL A 202 40.61 10.91 -16.48
N TRP A 203 41.37 11.39 -15.50
CA TRP A 203 40.85 12.10 -14.34
C TRP A 203 40.09 13.40 -14.69
N ASP A 204 40.45 14.03 -15.81
CA ASP A 204 39.76 15.23 -16.31
C ASP A 204 38.35 14.92 -16.86
N GLU A 205 38.05 13.65 -17.14
CA GLU A 205 36.73 13.16 -17.58
C GLU A 205 35.88 12.61 -16.43
N VAL A 206 36.32 12.80 -15.18
CA VAL A 206 35.49 12.51 -14.00
C VAL A 206 34.49 13.65 -13.81
N TYR A 207 33.25 13.41 -14.20
CA TYR A 207 32.18 14.40 -14.10
C TYR A 207 31.64 14.42 -12.68
N ARG A 208 31.93 15.50 -11.94
CA ARG A 208 31.39 15.77 -10.60
C ARG A 208 29.94 16.23 -10.67
N THR A 209 29.10 15.34 -11.18
CA THR A 209 27.68 15.57 -11.44
C THR A 209 26.84 14.85 -10.40
N SER A 210 25.82 15.51 -9.86
CA SER A 210 24.93 14.86 -8.88
C SER A 210 24.10 13.75 -9.55
N ALA A 211 23.67 12.73 -8.79
CA ALA A 211 22.76 11.70 -9.31
C ALA A 211 21.47 12.27 -9.93
N ARG A 212 21.09 13.47 -9.48
CA ARG A 212 19.95 14.29 -9.93
C ARG A 212 20.17 14.93 -11.32
N LEU A 213 21.42 15.11 -11.74
CA LEU A 213 21.79 15.57 -13.08
C LEU A 213 21.87 14.39 -14.06
N THR A 214 22.34 13.21 -13.61
CA THR A 214 22.52 12.01 -14.44
C THR A 214 21.22 11.24 -14.70
N ASN A 215 20.36 11.10 -13.67
CA ASN A 215 19.00 10.60 -13.86
C ASN A 215 18.13 11.78 -14.28
N GLU A 216 17.87 11.93 -15.57
CA GLU A 216 17.05 13.00 -16.13
C GLU A 216 15.61 12.98 -15.56
N ALA A 217 15.43 13.56 -14.37
CA ALA A 217 14.32 14.43 -14.08
C ALA A 217 14.71 15.77 -14.74
N PRO A 218 14.22 16.11 -15.94
CA PRO A 218 14.69 17.26 -16.73
C PRO A 218 14.56 18.60 -15.99
N THR A 219 13.82 18.62 -14.88
CA THR A 219 13.66 19.76 -14.00
C THR A 219 14.39 19.64 -12.67
N MET A 220 15.17 18.59 -12.38
CA MET A 220 15.83 18.37 -11.08
C MET A 220 14.83 18.41 -9.91
N LEU A 221 13.75 17.65 -9.92
CA LEU A 221 12.63 17.84 -8.97
C LEU A 221 12.00 19.24 -9.00
N ARG A 222 12.39 20.18 -9.88
CA ARG A 222 11.71 21.46 -10.02
C ARG A 222 10.35 21.27 -10.68
N LEU A 223 9.47 22.22 -10.43
CA LEU A 223 8.25 22.35 -11.20
C LEU A 223 8.59 22.78 -12.61
N PRO A 224 8.01 22.15 -13.63
CA PRO A 224 8.16 22.67 -14.97
C PRO A 224 7.48 24.04 -15.07
N GLU A 225 8.03 24.92 -15.92
CA GLU A 225 7.63 26.33 -16.00
C GLU A 225 6.11 26.53 -16.18
N ARG A 226 5.46 25.66 -16.97
CA ARG A 226 3.99 25.67 -17.16
C ARG A 226 3.21 25.51 -15.84
N VAL A 227 3.69 24.62 -14.95
CA VAL A 227 3.05 24.33 -13.67
C VAL A 227 3.32 25.47 -12.71
N TRP A 228 4.55 26.00 -12.70
CA TRP A 228 4.91 27.17 -11.91
C TRP A 228 4.05 28.38 -12.24
N LYS A 229 3.90 28.72 -13.53
CA LYS A 229 3.01 29.80 -14.00
C LYS A 229 1.57 29.58 -13.55
N SER A 230 1.05 28.37 -13.77
CA SER A 230 -0.32 28.01 -13.37
C SER A 230 -0.54 28.15 -11.85
N LEU A 231 0.42 27.70 -11.04
CA LEU A 231 0.39 27.80 -9.58
C LEU A 231 0.46 29.27 -9.09
N ALA A 232 1.28 30.09 -9.74
CA ALA A 232 1.40 31.51 -9.40
C ALA A 232 0.10 32.29 -9.69
N THR A 233 -0.65 31.90 -10.72
CA THR A 233 -1.91 32.55 -11.11
C THR A 233 -3.16 31.86 -10.55
N SER A 234 -3.01 30.81 -9.74
CA SER A 234 -4.15 30.06 -9.23
C SER A 234 -4.92 30.85 -8.18
N ASP A 235 -6.25 30.89 -8.25
CA ASP A 235 -7.08 31.44 -7.18
C ASP A 235 -6.93 30.61 -5.90
N THR A 236 -6.41 31.24 -4.85
CA THR A 236 -6.25 30.66 -3.50
C THR A 236 -7.10 31.36 -2.44
N ALA A 237 -7.93 32.34 -2.81
CA ALA A 237 -8.70 33.13 -1.85
C ALA A 237 -9.63 32.24 -0.99
N TYR A 238 -10.13 31.16 -1.58
CA TYR A 238 -10.98 30.18 -0.91
C TYR A 238 -10.29 29.47 0.27
N LEU A 239 -8.97 29.38 0.28
CA LEU A 239 -8.23 28.73 1.38
C LEU A 239 -8.27 29.57 2.67
N LEU A 240 -8.46 30.89 2.52
CA LEU A 240 -8.47 31.85 3.63
C LEU A 240 -9.89 32.32 3.97
N HIS A 241 -10.77 32.43 2.98
CA HIS A 241 -12.12 32.99 3.12
C HIS A 241 -13.22 31.97 2.82
N GLY A 242 -12.89 30.68 2.86
CA GLY A 242 -13.84 29.59 2.65
C GLY A 242 -14.88 29.46 3.76
N PRO A 243 -15.92 28.62 3.56
CA PRO A 243 -16.83 28.24 4.63
C PRO A 243 -16.06 27.65 5.82
N ALA A 244 -16.54 27.96 7.03
CA ALA A 244 -15.96 27.48 8.29
C ALA A 244 -17.01 26.80 9.18
N GLY A 245 -16.53 26.09 10.20
CA GLY A 245 -17.38 25.45 11.22
C GLY A 245 -18.44 24.52 10.63
N LEU A 246 -19.67 24.65 11.12
CA LEU A 246 -20.78 23.77 10.72
C LEU A 246 -21.12 23.89 9.22
N ALA A 247 -21.02 25.08 8.63
CA ALA A 247 -21.30 25.27 7.21
C ALA A 247 -20.32 24.48 6.33
N ALA A 248 -19.03 24.50 6.66
CA ALA A 248 -18.01 23.72 5.97
C ALA A 248 -18.26 22.21 6.09
N LEU A 249 -18.59 21.74 7.30
CA LEU A 249 -18.93 20.35 7.56
C LEU A 249 -20.13 19.90 6.72
N LEU A 250 -21.22 20.68 6.71
CA LEU A 250 -22.43 20.33 5.95
C LEU A 250 -22.19 20.34 4.44
N LEU A 251 -21.40 21.30 3.93
CA LEU A 251 -21.05 21.34 2.52
C LEU A 251 -20.13 20.17 2.12
N TRP A 252 -19.17 19.80 2.96
CA TRP A 252 -18.33 18.62 2.77
C TRP A 252 -19.15 17.35 2.70
N LEU A 253 -19.97 17.10 3.73
CA LEU A 253 -20.81 15.92 3.80
C LEU A 253 -21.79 15.88 2.63
N GLY A 254 -22.44 17.01 2.33
CA GLY A 254 -23.31 17.13 1.17
C GLY A 254 -22.60 16.78 -0.14
N ALA A 255 -21.36 17.26 -0.34
CA ALA A 255 -20.60 16.97 -1.54
C ALA A 255 -20.24 15.47 -1.67
N VAL A 256 -19.76 14.86 -0.59
CA VAL A 256 -19.42 13.43 -0.55
C VAL A 256 -20.67 12.57 -0.74
N GLU A 257 -21.77 12.89 -0.07
CA GLU A 257 -23.03 12.14 -0.14
C GLU A 257 -23.68 12.23 -1.52
N LEU A 258 -23.71 13.41 -2.13
CA LEU A 258 -24.23 13.59 -3.49
C LEU A 258 -23.41 12.80 -4.52
N LEU A 259 -22.09 12.76 -4.39
CA LEU A 259 -21.24 11.88 -5.21
C LEU A 259 -21.54 10.41 -4.96
N GLY A 260 -21.73 10.01 -3.70
CA GLY A 260 -22.16 8.67 -3.34
C GLY A 260 -23.48 8.28 -4.01
N PHE A 261 -24.51 9.12 -3.95
CA PHE A 261 -25.80 8.85 -4.61
C PHE A 261 -25.70 8.82 -6.12
N ALA A 262 -24.91 9.73 -6.72
CA ALA A 262 -24.68 9.75 -8.15
C ALA A 262 -23.99 8.45 -8.62
N ALA A 263 -22.90 8.08 -7.95
CA ALA A 263 -22.17 6.85 -8.22
C ALA A 263 -23.02 5.60 -7.94
N PHE A 264 -23.91 5.63 -6.96
CA PHE A 264 -24.89 4.57 -6.74
C PHE A 264 -25.80 4.40 -7.95
N GLY A 265 -26.31 5.49 -8.52
CA GLY A 265 -27.10 5.48 -9.76
C GLY A 265 -26.35 4.87 -10.95
N ILE A 266 -25.09 5.27 -11.14
CA ILE A 266 -24.20 4.74 -12.18
C ILE A 266 -23.97 3.24 -11.95
N ALA A 267 -23.56 2.87 -10.74
CA ALA A 267 -23.27 1.49 -10.34
C ALA A 267 -24.51 0.60 -10.47
N TRP A 268 -25.69 1.12 -10.14
CA TRP A 268 -26.95 0.40 -10.29
C TRP A 268 -27.30 0.17 -11.75
N HIS A 269 -27.25 1.24 -12.57
CA HIS A 269 -27.68 1.20 -13.96
C HIS A 269 -26.85 0.24 -14.79
N TRP A 270 -25.52 0.29 -14.67
CA TRP A 270 -24.63 -0.64 -15.35
C TRP A 270 -24.45 -1.97 -14.63
N ARG A 271 -25.15 -2.14 -13.50
CA ARG A 271 -25.03 -3.30 -12.63
C ARG A 271 -23.57 -3.57 -12.38
N LEU A 272 -22.82 -2.62 -11.82
CA LEU A 272 -21.41 -2.80 -11.45
C LEU A 272 -21.29 -3.73 -10.23
N PHE A 273 -22.17 -3.54 -9.25
CA PHE A 273 -22.20 -4.29 -7.99
C PHE A 273 -23.57 -4.94 -7.74
N PRO A 274 -23.67 -5.99 -6.91
CA PRO A 274 -24.95 -6.51 -6.47
C PRO A 274 -25.74 -5.40 -5.79
N PRO A 275 -27.08 -5.39 -5.96
CA PRO A 275 -27.94 -4.38 -5.34
C PRO A 275 -27.68 -4.16 -3.84
N GLN A 276 -27.35 -5.23 -3.12
CA GLN A 276 -27.12 -5.22 -1.68
C GLN A 276 -25.82 -4.54 -1.27
N ARG A 277 -24.84 -4.40 -2.18
CA ARG A 277 -23.50 -3.83 -1.91
C ARG A 277 -23.27 -2.51 -2.64
N ALA A 278 -24.16 -2.18 -3.58
CA ALA A 278 -24.01 -1.01 -4.43
C ALA A 278 -23.90 0.29 -3.63
N LEU A 279 -24.62 0.44 -2.51
CA LEU A 279 -24.56 1.66 -1.69
C LEU A 279 -23.21 1.78 -0.96
N GLY A 280 -22.77 0.71 -0.29
CA GLY A 280 -21.50 0.69 0.44
C GLY A 280 -20.27 0.95 -0.43
N LEU A 281 -20.31 0.59 -1.72
CA LEU A 281 -19.23 0.88 -2.68
C LEU A 281 -19.38 2.20 -3.43
N ALA A 282 -20.57 2.81 -3.39
CA ALA A 282 -20.86 3.96 -4.21
C ALA A 282 -20.09 5.21 -3.80
N ARG A 283 -19.91 5.47 -2.49
CA ARG A 283 -19.13 6.63 -2.02
C ARG A 283 -17.69 6.57 -2.49
N PHE A 284 -17.04 5.41 -2.34
CA PHE A 284 -15.69 5.17 -2.84
C PHE A 284 -15.62 5.41 -4.36
N LEU A 285 -16.51 4.76 -5.12
CA LEU A 285 -16.55 4.92 -6.57
C LEU A 285 -16.79 6.38 -6.99
N GLY A 286 -17.68 7.10 -6.29
CA GLY A 286 -17.99 8.49 -6.56
C GLY A 286 -16.80 9.41 -6.37
N LEU A 287 -16.03 9.22 -5.29
CA LEU A 287 -14.81 9.99 -5.02
C LEU A 287 -13.73 9.72 -6.08
N VAL A 288 -13.54 8.46 -6.49
CA VAL A 288 -12.59 8.10 -7.55
C VAL A 288 -12.99 8.69 -8.90
N LEU A 289 -14.27 8.53 -9.31
CA LEU A 289 -14.80 9.09 -10.55
C LEU A 289 -14.74 10.62 -10.58
N PHE A 290 -14.86 11.26 -9.42
CA PHE A 290 -14.77 12.70 -9.30
C PHE A 290 -13.32 13.20 -9.41
N ALA A 291 -12.36 12.54 -8.78
CA ALA A 291 -11.01 13.09 -8.64
C ALA A 291 -10.01 12.63 -9.70
N VAL A 292 -10.06 11.37 -10.15
CA VAL A 292 -9.05 10.82 -11.06
C VAL A 292 -9.08 11.48 -12.44
N PRO A 293 -10.22 11.65 -13.13
CA PRO A 293 -10.23 12.25 -14.46
C PRO A 293 -9.71 13.71 -14.47
N PRO A 294 -10.15 14.61 -13.55
CA PRO A 294 -9.57 15.94 -13.47
C PRO A 294 -8.08 15.94 -13.09
N ALA A 295 -7.61 15.01 -12.25
CA ALA A 295 -6.19 14.89 -11.92
C ALA A 295 -5.34 14.50 -13.16
N LEU A 296 -5.83 13.59 -14.00
CA LEU A 296 -5.17 13.22 -15.26
C LEU A 296 -5.14 14.39 -16.24
N VAL A 297 -6.26 15.11 -16.40
CA VAL A 297 -6.31 16.36 -17.18
C VAL A 297 -5.30 17.36 -16.62
N ALA A 298 -5.18 17.44 -15.31
CA ALA A 298 -4.29 18.35 -14.61
C ALA A 298 -2.78 18.09 -14.83
N THR A 299 -2.40 16.92 -15.37
CA THR A 299 -1.01 16.65 -15.80
C THR A 299 -0.61 17.48 -17.04
N ARG A 300 -1.60 17.87 -17.85
CA ARG A 300 -1.41 18.62 -19.10
C ARG A 300 -1.98 20.03 -19.05
N TRP A 301 -3.12 20.24 -18.40
CA TRP A 301 -3.84 21.52 -18.36
C TRP A 301 -4.09 21.98 -16.92
N SER A 302 -4.42 23.26 -16.71
CA SER A 302 -4.77 23.77 -15.38
C SER A 302 -6.23 23.45 -15.04
N VAL A 303 -6.46 22.84 -13.88
CA VAL A 303 -7.77 22.50 -13.33
C VAL A 303 -7.98 23.24 -12.00
N GLY A 304 -8.60 24.42 -12.11
CA GLY A 304 -9.09 25.19 -10.98
C GLY A 304 -10.45 24.71 -10.44
N ARG A 305 -11.08 25.52 -9.58
CA ARG A 305 -12.37 25.18 -8.94
C ARG A 305 -13.54 25.14 -9.94
N VAL A 306 -13.56 26.02 -10.93
CA VAL A 306 -14.64 26.10 -11.93
C VAL A 306 -14.75 24.84 -12.79
N PRO A 307 -13.68 24.38 -13.50
CA PRO A 307 -13.76 23.13 -14.26
C PRO A 307 -14.02 21.91 -13.37
N LEU A 308 -13.50 21.91 -12.13
CA LEU A 308 -13.77 20.87 -11.15
C LEU A 308 -15.24 20.84 -10.73
N ALA A 309 -15.87 22.00 -10.51
CA ALA A 309 -17.29 22.13 -10.19
C ALA A 309 -18.19 21.74 -11.38
N ALA A 310 -17.80 22.09 -12.61
CA ALA A 310 -18.49 21.65 -13.81
C ALA A 310 -18.45 20.10 -13.93
N TRP A 311 -17.28 19.49 -13.72
CA TRP A 311 -17.13 18.04 -13.71
C TRP A 311 -17.97 17.37 -12.61
N TYR A 312 -17.93 17.92 -11.39
CA TYR A 312 -18.77 17.47 -10.28
C TYR A 312 -20.26 17.49 -10.66
N GLY A 313 -20.73 18.62 -11.21
CA GLY A 313 -22.12 18.79 -11.64
C GLY A 313 -22.52 17.79 -12.73
N LEU A 314 -21.62 17.50 -13.69
CA LEU A 314 -21.85 16.50 -14.73
C LEU A 314 -21.96 15.08 -14.16
N VAL A 315 -21.04 14.68 -13.28
CA VAL A 315 -21.09 13.35 -12.63
C VAL A 315 -22.36 13.20 -11.82
N VAL A 316 -22.73 14.21 -11.03
CA VAL A 316 -23.95 14.22 -10.21
C VAL A 316 -25.19 14.16 -11.08
N ALA A 317 -25.32 15.04 -12.08
CA ALA A 317 -26.48 15.07 -12.97
C ALA A 317 -26.63 13.75 -13.74
N PHE A 318 -25.54 13.19 -14.26
CA PHE A 318 -25.54 11.92 -14.97
C PHE A 318 -25.97 10.77 -14.05
N GLY A 319 -25.35 10.64 -12.88
CA GLY A 319 -25.65 9.57 -11.94
C GLY A 319 -27.08 9.62 -11.39
N LEU A 320 -27.54 10.81 -11.01
CA LEU A 320 -28.92 11.01 -10.54
C LEU A 320 -29.94 10.77 -11.65
N ARG A 321 -29.65 11.16 -12.90
CA ARG A 321 -30.50 10.83 -14.07
C ARG A 321 -30.61 9.32 -14.26
N LEU A 322 -29.52 8.58 -14.14
CA LEU A 322 -29.54 7.11 -14.24
C LEU A 322 -30.31 6.47 -13.07
N ALA A 323 -30.14 6.97 -11.85
CA ALA A 323 -30.92 6.54 -10.69
C ALA A 323 -32.41 6.81 -10.90
N TRP A 324 -32.78 7.97 -11.44
CA TRP A 324 -34.16 8.35 -11.73
C TRP A 324 -34.84 7.42 -12.74
N PHE A 325 -34.14 7.01 -13.79
CA PHE A 325 -34.66 6.02 -14.76
C PHE A 325 -34.86 4.65 -14.13
N ARG A 326 -34.00 4.26 -13.17
CA ARG A 326 -34.09 2.99 -12.44
C ARG A 326 -34.86 3.09 -11.12
N ARG A 327 -35.54 4.22 -10.84
CA ARG A 327 -36.16 4.50 -9.53
C ARG A 327 -37.16 3.45 -9.07
N ARG A 328 -37.90 2.81 -9.99
CA ARG A 328 -38.87 1.75 -9.66
C ARG A 328 -38.16 0.50 -9.13
N GLU A 329 -37.08 0.08 -9.78
CA GLU A 329 -36.25 -1.07 -9.38
C GLU A 329 -35.52 -0.80 -8.06
N ILE A 330 -34.95 0.40 -7.92
CA ILE A 330 -34.27 0.84 -6.70
C ILE A 330 -35.26 0.87 -5.54
N ARG A 331 -36.44 1.47 -5.70
CA ARG A 331 -37.48 1.52 -4.65
C ARG A 331 -38.00 0.14 -4.26
N ALA A 332 -38.15 -0.78 -5.21
CA ALA A 332 -38.54 -2.16 -4.91
C ALA A 332 -37.48 -2.85 -4.04
N THR A 333 -36.22 -2.75 -4.46
CA THR A 333 -35.10 -3.38 -3.72
C THR A 333 -34.85 -2.72 -2.37
N TRP A 334 -35.04 -1.40 -2.26
CA TRP A 334 -34.98 -0.68 -0.99
C TRP A 334 -36.02 -1.23 0.00
N ARG A 335 -37.27 -1.44 -0.45
CA ARG A 335 -38.31 -2.00 0.43
C ARG A 335 -37.95 -3.42 0.91
N GLU A 336 -37.34 -4.23 0.06
CA GLU A 336 -36.91 -5.59 0.37
C GLU A 336 -35.67 -5.64 1.29
N ALA A 337 -34.72 -4.72 1.09
CA ALA A 337 -33.38 -4.78 1.69
C ALA A 337 -33.00 -3.54 2.53
N ARG A 338 -33.97 -2.74 2.98
CA ARG A 338 -33.72 -1.49 3.75
C ARG A 338 -32.78 -1.68 4.93
N GLY A 339 -32.87 -2.82 5.61
CA GLY A 339 -32.01 -3.12 6.76
C GLY A 339 -30.53 -3.19 6.39
N MET A 340 -30.19 -3.69 5.19
CA MET A 340 -28.79 -3.75 4.73
C MET A 340 -28.26 -2.38 4.34
N PHE A 341 -29.09 -1.58 3.65
CA PHE A 341 -28.71 -0.21 3.30
C PHE A 341 -28.50 0.62 4.57
N LEU A 342 -29.45 0.57 5.52
CA LEU A 342 -29.31 1.27 6.80
C LEU A 342 -28.12 0.77 7.62
N GLN A 343 -27.76 -0.52 7.56
CA GLN A 343 -26.55 -1.03 8.20
C GLN A 343 -25.28 -0.43 7.59
N GLN A 344 -25.18 -0.33 6.27
CA GLN A 344 -24.04 0.28 5.60
C GLN A 344 -23.91 1.77 5.94
N GLU A 345 -25.04 2.48 5.93
CA GLU A 345 -25.11 3.88 6.36
C GLU A 345 -24.72 4.05 7.84
N ALA A 346 -25.19 3.18 8.72
CA ALA A 346 -24.87 3.22 10.13
C ALA A 346 -23.37 2.94 10.38
N VAL A 347 -22.77 1.98 9.68
CA VAL A 347 -21.33 1.72 9.78
C VAL A 347 -20.53 2.93 9.32
N TYR A 348 -20.86 3.49 8.15
CA TYR A 348 -20.19 4.68 7.65
C TYR A 348 -20.32 5.86 8.61
N ALA A 349 -21.55 6.18 9.05
CA ALA A 349 -21.81 7.29 9.95
C ALA A 349 -21.13 7.09 11.32
N ALA A 350 -21.16 5.88 11.89
CA ALA A 350 -20.52 5.59 13.17
C ALA A 350 -19.00 5.79 13.11
N PHE A 351 -18.35 5.28 12.06
CA PHE A 351 -16.90 5.44 11.90
C PHE A 351 -16.50 6.85 11.49
N LEU A 352 -17.37 7.57 10.76
CA LEU A 352 -17.16 8.99 10.47
C LEU A 352 -17.20 9.83 11.74
N LEU A 353 -18.22 9.62 12.60
CA LEU A 353 -18.33 10.29 13.90
C LEU A 353 -17.16 9.93 14.82
N LEU A 354 -16.74 8.66 14.83
CA LEU A 354 -15.57 8.23 15.58
C LEU A 354 -14.29 8.90 15.08
N GLY A 355 -14.08 8.94 13.76
CA GLY A 355 -12.94 9.62 13.14
C GLY A 355 -12.91 11.11 13.47
N LEU A 356 -14.06 11.78 13.41
CA LEU A 356 -14.19 13.19 13.82
C LEU A 356 -13.90 13.37 15.31
N ALA A 357 -14.42 12.49 16.17
CA ALA A 357 -14.15 12.55 17.61
C ALA A 357 -12.65 12.36 17.91
N ILE A 358 -11.98 11.41 17.23
CA ILE A 358 -10.53 11.22 17.34
C ILE A 358 -9.80 12.51 16.93
N ARG A 359 -10.16 13.12 15.80
CA ARG A 359 -9.52 14.37 15.34
C ARG A 359 -9.76 15.54 16.29
N LEU A 360 -10.95 15.65 16.89
CA LEU A 360 -11.26 16.66 17.90
C LEU A 360 -10.47 16.47 19.20
N LEU A 361 -10.27 15.22 19.62
CA LEU A 361 -9.54 14.87 20.84
C LEU A 361 -8.02 14.92 20.67
N ALA A 362 -7.51 14.76 19.45
CA ALA A 362 -6.08 14.75 19.15
C ALA A 362 -5.39 16.12 19.24
N ALA A 363 -6.12 17.20 19.58
CA ALA A 363 -5.63 18.55 19.88
C ALA A 363 -4.43 19.06 19.05
N SER A 364 -4.74 19.71 17.92
CA SER A 364 -3.83 20.47 17.04
C SER A 364 -2.68 19.70 16.37
N PRO A 365 -2.36 19.98 15.10
CA PRO A 365 -1.11 19.54 14.49
C PRO A 365 0.06 20.23 15.20
N GLY A 366 0.58 19.63 16.27
CA GLY A 366 1.68 20.17 17.07
C GLY A 366 2.95 19.31 17.04
N GLY A 367 2.89 18.13 16.41
CA GLY A 367 4.07 17.32 16.11
C GLY A 367 4.62 17.66 14.73
N ALA A 368 5.94 17.69 14.58
CA ALA A 368 6.61 17.94 13.30
C ALA A 368 6.10 17.06 12.14
N GLY A 369 5.62 15.83 12.44
CA GLY A 369 5.01 14.93 11.46
C GLY A 369 3.63 15.35 10.95
N ASP A 370 2.82 16.02 11.77
CA ASP A 370 1.48 16.50 11.37
C ASP A 370 1.57 17.79 10.56
N GLU A 371 2.54 18.65 10.86
CA GLU A 371 2.81 19.88 10.11
C GLU A 371 3.27 19.59 8.67
N LEU A 372 4.18 18.61 8.51
CA LEU A 372 4.63 18.19 7.19
C LEU A 372 3.46 17.61 6.36
N GLN A 373 2.62 16.78 6.98
CA GLN A 373 1.46 16.22 6.29
C GLN A 373 0.42 17.28 5.92
N LEU A 374 0.20 18.26 6.79
CA LEU A 374 -0.68 19.39 6.50
C LEU A 374 -0.11 20.22 5.34
N ALA A 375 1.21 20.41 5.28
CA ALA A 375 1.89 21.10 4.19
C ALA A 375 1.77 20.34 2.85
N GLN A 376 1.93 19.01 2.87
CA GLN A 376 1.72 18.15 1.70
C GLN A 376 0.26 18.17 1.24
N TRP A 377 -0.68 18.09 2.17
CA TRP A 377 -2.12 18.23 1.92
C TRP A 377 -2.43 19.56 1.26
N LEU A 378 -1.93 20.66 1.82
CA LEU A 378 -2.09 22.01 1.27
C LEU A 378 -1.50 22.10 -0.14
N ALA A 379 -0.35 21.47 -0.38
CA ALA A 379 0.28 21.45 -1.70
C ALA A 379 -0.60 20.77 -2.77
N VAL A 380 -1.17 19.61 -2.45
CA VAL A 380 -2.11 18.91 -3.35
C VAL A 380 -3.39 19.72 -3.54
N LEU A 381 -3.95 20.28 -2.47
CA LEU A 381 -5.18 21.05 -2.46
C LEU A 381 -5.09 22.32 -3.32
N ARG A 382 -3.98 23.06 -3.19
CA ARG A 382 -3.74 24.31 -3.92
C ARG A 382 -3.38 24.07 -5.38
N SER A 383 -2.71 22.95 -5.70
CA SER A 383 -2.14 22.72 -7.02
C SER A 383 -3.23 22.68 -8.11
N PRO A 384 -3.15 23.58 -9.12
CA PRO A 384 -4.05 23.55 -10.27
C PRO A 384 -3.56 22.63 -11.39
N ALA A 385 -2.28 22.26 -11.38
CA ALA A 385 -1.67 21.34 -12.34
C ALA A 385 -0.74 20.38 -11.58
N PHE A 386 -0.49 19.19 -12.15
CA PHE A 386 0.37 18.17 -11.58
C PHE A 386 1.70 18.03 -12.36
N PRO A 387 2.81 17.68 -11.68
CA PRO A 387 2.92 17.33 -10.25
C PRO A 387 2.72 18.54 -9.32
N PRO A 388 2.29 18.34 -8.06
CA PRO A 388 2.05 19.43 -7.12
C PRO A 388 3.40 19.97 -6.62
N TYR A 389 3.42 21.19 -6.09
CA TYR A 389 4.65 21.77 -5.54
C TYR A 389 5.13 21.05 -4.27
N ASP A 390 6.43 21.08 -4.03
CA ASP A 390 7.01 20.60 -2.77
C ASP A 390 6.95 21.72 -1.73
N PRO A 391 6.32 21.50 -0.55
CA PRO A 391 6.25 22.52 0.48
C PRO A 391 7.61 22.79 1.18
N LEU A 392 8.56 21.86 1.11
CA LEU A 392 9.89 21.97 1.73
C LEU A 392 10.98 22.37 0.73
N PHE A 393 10.76 22.15 -0.57
CA PHE A 393 11.75 22.48 -1.61
C PHE A 393 11.20 23.53 -2.59
N ALA A 394 11.66 24.78 -2.45
CA ALA A 394 11.15 25.91 -3.22
C ALA A 394 11.34 25.76 -4.74
N GLY A 395 10.25 25.90 -5.49
CA GLY A 395 10.22 25.63 -6.92
C GLY A 395 10.36 24.15 -7.26
N GLY A 396 10.34 23.27 -6.25
CA GLY A 396 10.30 21.81 -6.32
C GLY A 396 8.90 21.26 -6.53
N HIS A 397 8.79 20.01 -6.96
CA HIS A 397 7.57 19.24 -6.99
C HIS A 397 7.61 18.11 -5.96
N LEU A 398 6.45 17.80 -5.39
CA LEU A 398 6.31 16.80 -4.33
C LEU A 398 6.63 15.41 -4.88
N ALA A 399 7.68 14.78 -4.35
CA ALA A 399 8.15 13.45 -4.75
C ALA A 399 7.50 12.29 -3.96
N VAL A 400 6.67 12.60 -2.95
CA VAL A 400 5.99 11.62 -2.11
C VAL A 400 4.68 11.16 -2.76
N PRO A 401 4.25 9.89 -2.64
CA PRO A 401 2.97 9.43 -3.18
C PRO A 401 1.77 10.22 -2.63
N TYR A 402 1.03 10.92 -3.52
CA TYR A 402 -0.13 11.75 -3.14
C TYR A 402 -1.46 11.27 -3.78
N ALA A 403 -1.46 10.18 -4.56
CA ALA A 403 -2.65 9.67 -5.22
C ALA A 403 -3.80 9.36 -4.24
N ALA A 404 -3.44 8.84 -3.06
CA ALA A 404 -4.34 8.58 -1.93
C ALA A 404 -5.06 9.83 -1.41
N LEU A 405 -4.48 11.02 -1.59
CA LEU A 405 -5.04 12.29 -1.12
C LEU A 405 -5.97 12.93 -2.15
N LEU A 406 -5.79 12.62 -3.44
CA LEU A 406 -6.53 13.26 -4.55
C LEU A 406 -8.06 13.24 -4.37
N PRO A 407 -8.70 12.11 -3.97
CA PRO A 407 -10.16 12.05 -3.89
C PRO A 407 -10.75 13.04 -2.88
N VAL A 408 -10.12 13.17 -1.71
CA VAL A 408 -10.57 14.06 -0.63
C VAL A 408 -10.07 15.49 -0.82
N ALA A 409 -8.87 15.68 -1.39
CA ALA A 409 -8.35 17.01 -1.74
C ALA A 409 -9.19 17.69 -2.83
N ALA A 410 -9.67 16.94 -3.82
CA ALA A 410 -10.59 17.46 -4.83
C ALA A 410 -11.91 17.95 -4.22
N VAL A 411 -12.45 17.24 -3.22
CA VAL A 411 -13.68 17.67 -2.51
C VAL A 411 -13.41 18.94 -1.70
N ALA A 412 -12.29 19.01 -0.98
CA ALA A 412 -11.88 20.22 -0.26
C ALA A 412 -11.75 21.41 -1.22
N LYS A 413 -11.13 21.22 -2.39
CA LYS A 413 -10.96 22.25 -3.43
C LYS A 413 -12.30 22.72 -3.99
N LEU A 414 -13.20 21.79 -4.27
CA LEU A 414 -14.55 22.07 -4.78
C LEU A 414 -15.32 22.95 -3.81
N VAL A 415 -15.49 22.48 -2.57
CA VAL A 415 -16.25 23.18 -1.53
C VAL A 415 -15.55 24.48 -1.12
N GLY A 416 -14.22 24.50 -1.20
CA GLY A 416 -13.39 25.63 -0.82
C GLY A 416 -13.14 25.69 0.68
N ILE A 417 -13.02 24.55 1.37
CA ILE A 417 -12.77 24.51 2.82
C ILE A 417 -11.30 24.83 3.10
N GLY A 418 -11.04 25.56 4.19
CA GLY A 418 -9.69 25.83 4.66
C GLY A 418 -8.90 24.55 4.95
N ALA A 419 -7.58 24.60 4.74
CA ALA A 419 -6.74 23.41 4.76
C ALA A 419 -6.78 22.59 6.07
N PRO A 420 -6.74 23.19 7.28
CA PRO A 420 -6.76 22.41 8.53
C PRO A 420 -8.08 21.65 8.73
N LEU A 421 -9.22 22.33 8.56
CA LEU A 421 -10.52 21.68 8.68
C LEU A 421 -10.72 20.62 7.57
N GLY A 422 -10.32 20.93 6.34
CA GLY A 422 -10.36 19.98 5.23
C GLY A 422 -9.52 18.73 5.49
N PHE A 423 -8.36 18.88 6.13
CA PHE A 423 -7.49 17.78 6.53
C PHE A 423 -8.19 16.87 7.55
N ASP A 424 -8.82 17.42 8.58
CA ASP A 424 -9.55 16.63 9.59
C ASP A 424 -10.75 15.88 8.99
N LEU A 425 -11.54 16.57 8.16
CA LEU A 425 -12.67 15.97 7.46
C LEU A 425 -12.21 14.87 6.49
N ALA A 426 -11.08 15.07 5.81
CA ALA A 426 -10.48 14.06 4.96
C ALA A 426 -10.09 12.80 5.74
N HIS A 427 -9.40 12.92 6.88
CA HIS A 427 -9.06 11.77 7.74
C HIS A 427 -10.29 10.99 8.15
N ALA A 428 -11.29 11.68 8.70
CA ALA A 428 -12.51 11.04 9.19
C ALA A 428 -13.26 10.34 8.05
N THR A 429 -13.31 10.95 6.86
CA THR A 429 -13.96 10.39 5.67
C THR A 429 -13.22 9.15 5.17
N LEU A 430 -11.89 9.21 5.05
CA LEU A 430 -11.08 8.07 4.60
C LEU A 430 -11.16 6.89 5.57
N PHE A 431 -11.11 7.17 6.87
CA PHE A 431 -11.27 6.16 7.92
C PHE A 431 -12.66 5.48 7.85
N ALA A 432 -13.73 6.27 7.70
CA ALA A 432 -15.08 5.75 7.55
C ALA A 432 -15.26 4.90 6.27
N LEU A 433 -14.65 5.34 5.16
CA LEU A 433 -14.67 4.58 3.91
C LEU A 433 -13.90 3.27 4.03
N LEU A 434 -12.72 3.27 4.66
CA LEU A 434 -11.94 2.06 4.91
C LEU A 434 -12.77 1.04 5.72
N ALA A 435 -13.37 1.47 6.83
CA ALA A 435 -14.22 0.62 7.66
C ALA A 435 -15.43 0.08 6.89
N LEU A 436 -16.07 0.93 6.07
CA LEU A 436 -17.20 0.52 5.22
C LEU A 436 -16.77 -0.51 4.15
N LEU A 437 -15.61 -0.32 3.52
CA LEU A 437 -15.08 -1.24 2.51
C LEU A 437 -14.74 -2.60 3.13
N VAL A 438 -14.08 -2.61 4.30
CA VAL A 438 -13.84 -3.83 5.08
C VAL A 438 -15.16 -4.50 5.49
N TRP A 439 -16.15 -3.72 5.90
CA TRP A 439 -17.46 -4.29 6.22
C TRP A 439 -18.12 -4.92 4.99
N VAL A 440 -18.10 -4.24 3.84
CA VAL A 440 -18.72 -4.72 2.59
C VAL A 440 -18.02 -5.98 2.06
N THR A 441 -16.69 -6.10 2.21
CA THR A 441 -15.96 -7.32 1.82
C THR A 441 -16.39 -8.51 2.65
N LEU A 442 -16.36 -8.35 3.98
CA LEU A 442 -16.60 -9.40 4.96
C LEU A 442 -18.08 -9.77 5.07
N ALA A 443 -19.00 -8.83 4.87
CA ALA A 443 -20.42 -9.07 5.02
C ALA A 443 -20.90 -10.15 4.03
N PRO A 444 -21.48 -11.26 4.49
CA PRO A 444 -21.98 -12.30 3.60
C PRO A 444 -23.04 -11.70 2.68
N ALA A 445 -22.93 -11.99 1.39
CA ALA A 445 -23.98 -11.66 0.44
C ALA A 445 -25.19 -12.53 0.80
N ARG A 446 -26.09 -12.03 1.65
CA ARG A 446 -27.34 -12.72 1.97
C ARG A 446 -28.11 -12.89 0.67
N GLY A 447 -28.00 -14.07 0.08
CA GLY A 447 -28.80 -14.46 -1.06
C GLY A 447 -30.27 -14.35 -0.67
N ARG A 448 -31.13 -14.05 -1.65
CA ARG A 448 -32.56 -14.36 -1.55
C ARG A 448 -32.64 -15.75 -0.93
N ARG A 449 -33.23 -15.86 0.28
CA ARG A 449 -33.80 -17.14 0.70
C ARG A 449 -34.67 -17.56 -0.48
N SER A 450 -34.28 -18.65 -1.13
CA SER A 450 -35.17 -19.37 -2.02
C SER A 450 -36.51 -19.46 -1.32
N ALA A 451 -37.56 -18.99 -1.98
CA ALA A 451 -38.92 -19.14 -1.50
C ALA A 451 -39.10 -20.59 -1.02
N PRO A 452 -39.86 -20.84 0.06
CA PRO A 452 -40.22 -22.20 0.42
C PRO A 452 -40.76 -22.86 -0.84
N ARG A 453 -40.14 -23.96 -1.25
CA ARG A 453 -40.60 -24.77 -2.37
C ARG A 453 -42.09 -25.00 -2.12
N ALA A 454 -42.95 -24.45 -2.97
CA ALA A 454 -44.39 -24.65 -2.86
C ALA A 454 -44.64 -26.16 -2.93
N ALA A 455 -44.89 -26.77 -1.77
CA ALA A 455 -45.48 -28.07 -1.69
C ALA A 455 -46.94 -27.90 -2.13
N GLY A 456 -47.31 -28.47 -3.26
CA GLY A 456 -48.70 -28.54 -3.70
C GLY A 456 -48.91 -28.23 -5.18
N ALA A 457 -48.65 -29.21 -6.04
CA ALA A 457 -49.46 -29.55 -7.21
C ALA A 457 -49.03 -30.93 -7.76
N PRO A 458 -49.97 -31.73 -8.31
CA PRO A 458 -50.07 -33.16 -8.04
C PRO A 458 -49.22 -34.03 -8.97
N ARG A 459 -48.73 -35.13 -8.41
CA ARG A 459 -47.99 -36.19 -9.11
C ARG A 459 -48.98 -37.32 -9.42
N ILE A 460 -49.75 -37.16 -10.49
CA ILE A 460 -50.44 -38.30 -11.14
C ILE A 460 -49.41 -38.94 -12.07
N LEU A 461 -49.36 -40.27 -12.09
CA LEU A 461 -48.39 -41.17 -12.75
C LEU A 461 -47.31 -41.72 -11.81
N ALA A 462 -47.71 -42.56 -10.86
CA ALA A 462 -46.94 -43.72 -10.38
C ALA A 462 -47.81 -44.61 -9.45
N GLU A 463 -48.96 -45.09 -9.94
CA GLU A 463 -49.84 -46.04 -9.23
C GLU A 463 -49.80 -47.46 -9.84
N GLN A 464 -48.67 -47.88 -10.41
CA GLN A 464 -48.59 -49.21 -11.03
C GLN A 464 -47.38 -50.06 -10.62
N SER A 465 -46.73 -49.76 -9.49
CA SER A 465 -45.54 -50.54 -9.10
C SER A 465 -45.37 -50.81 -7.61
N LEU A 466 -46.43 -50.74 -6.80
CA LEU A 466 -46.35 -51.01 -5.34
C LEU A 466 -47.30 -52.10 -4.83
N GLU A 467 -48.05 -52.78 -5.69
CA GLU A 467 -48.88 -53.95 -5.32
C GLU A 467 -48.10 -55.28 -5.18
N GLN A 468 -46.76 -55.26 -5.19
CA GLN A 468 -45.96 -56.50 -5.13
C GLN A 468 -45.01 -56.59 -3.92
N ARG A 469 -45.22 -55.80 -2.85
CA ARG A 469 -44.32 -55.84 -1.68
C ARG A 469 -44.97 -55.89 -0.30
N GLU A 470 -46.28 -56.17 -0.21
CA GLU A 470 -46.95 -56.44 1.08
C GLU A 470 -47.50 -57.86 1.11
N VAL A 471 -46.61 -58.86 1.25
CA VAL A 471 -47.00 -60.22 1.69
C VAL A 471 -46.05 -60.81 2.74
N GLU A 472 -44.88 -60.23 3.02
CA GLU A 472 -43.97 -60.82 4.01
C GLU A 472 -43.71 -59.87 5.19
N GLU A 473 -43.90 -60.43 6.38
CA GLU A 473 -43.50 -59.96 7.71
C GLU A 473 -44.44 -59.01 8.46
N SER A 474 -45.61 -59.57 8.73
CA SER A 474 -46.15 -59.62 10.09
C SER A 474 -45.24 -60.45 11.01
N ALA A 475 -44.65 -59.85 12.06
CA ALA A 475 -44.48 -60.46 13.39
C ALA A 475 -43.67 -59.56 14.35
N ALA A 476 -44.09 -59.60 15.62
CA ALA A 476 -43.40 -59.18 16.85
C ALA A 476 -43.76 -57.82 17.46
N SER A 477 -44.32 -57.96 18.66
CA SER A 477 -45.03 -57.05 19.55
C SER A 477 -44.21 -56.71 20.81
N VAL A 478 -44.74 -55.75 21.62
CA VAL A 478 -44.65 -55.59 23.10
C VAL A 478 -43.93 -54.30 23.61
N PRO A 479 -44.40 -53.64 24.70
CA PRO A 479 -44.59 -52.18 24.77
C PRO A 479 -43.78 -51.43 25.88
N THR A 480 -44.06 -50.12 25.97
CA THR A 480 -43.62 -49.07 26.93
C THR A 480 -43.90 -49.36 28.42
N PRO A 481 -43.27 -48.63 29.38
CA PRO A 481 -43.95 -47.45 29.95
C PRO A 481 -43.04 -46.24 30.36
N GLU A 482 -43.59 -45.03 30.17
CA GLU A 482 -43.35 -43.78 30.95
C GLU A 482 -44.14 -43.85 32.30
N PRO A 483 -44.20 -42.87 33.25
CA PRO A 483 -43.95 -41.41 33.15
C PRO A 483 -43.36 -40.72 34.44
N ALA A 484 -43.23 -39.38 34.38
CA ALA A 484 -43.63 -38.36 35.38
C ALA A 484 -42.61 -37.21 35.46
N SER A 485 -42.94 -35.91 35.59
CA SER A 485 -44.14 -35.07 35.45
C SER A 485 -43.61 -33.62 35.59
N ALA A 486 -43.84 -32.72 34.63
CA ALA A 486 -44.90 -31.70 34.61
C ALA A 486 -44.49 -30.28 35.08
N ALA A 487 -45.00 -29.29 34.34
CA ALA A 487 -45.13 -27.84 34.61
C ALA A 487 -43.81 -27.01 34.52
N SER A 488 -43.73 -25.81 33.91
CA SER A 488 -44.72 -24.78 33.54
C SER A 488 -44.07 -23.76 32.56
N SER A 489 -44.88 -23.08 31.74
CA SER A 489 -44.50 -21.95 30.86
C SER A 489 -44.17 -20.67 31.67
N PRO A 490 -43.48 -19.61 31.15
CA PRO A 490 -43.99 -18.76 30.06
C PRO A 490 -42.91 -18.09 29.16
N MET A 491 -43.41 -17.36 28.15
CA MET A 491 -42.72 -16.41 27.27
C MET A 491 -41.49 -15.72 27.89
N ALA A 492 -40.33 -15.83 27.22
CA ALA A 492 -39.18 -14.96 27.48
C ALA A 492 -38.65 -14.29 26.19
N ARG A 493 -38.69 -12.97 26.29
CA ARG A 493 -38.22 -11.88 25.43
C ARG A 493 -36.94 -12.13 24.63
N ARG A 494 -36.92 -11.53 23.43
CA ARG A 494 -35.74 -11.25 22.58
C ARG A 494 -34.53 -10.76 23.42
N PRO A 495 -33.31 -11.29 23.19
CA PRO A 495 -32.12 -10.59 23.63
C PRO A 495 -31.81 -9.43 22.66
N ARG A 496 -31.74 -8.23 23.23
CA ARG A 496 -31.24 -7.00 22.59
C ARG A 496 -29.73 -7.17 22.34
N LEU A 497 -29.34 -7.14 21.08
CA LEU A 497 -27.94 -7.06 20.64
C LEU A 497 -27.41 -5.64 20.90
N TRP A 498 -27.02 -5.32 22.13
CA TRP A 498 -26.19 -4.15 22.48
C TRP A 498 -25.72 -4.30 23.93
N PRO A 499 -24.75 -5.21 24.20
CA PRO A 499 -23.39 -4.75 24.44
C PRO A 499 -22.32 -5.81 24.10
N THR A 500 -21.84 -5.86 22.85
CA THR A 500 -20.68 -6.69 22.46
C THR A 500 -19.73 -5.99 21.49
N LEU A 501 -19.83 -4.67 21.35
CA LEU A 501 -19.04 -3.89 20.38
C LEU A 501 -17.91 -3.04 20.99
N VAL A 502 -17.35 -3.43 22.13
CA VAL A 502 -16.18 -2.76 22.72
C VAL A 502 -14.95 -3.66 22.95
N PRO A 503 -15.02 -5.01 23.13
CA PRO A 503 -13.79 -5.79 23.27
C PRO A 503 -13.16 -6.31 21.95
N LEU A 504 -13.82 -6.16 20.80
CA LEU A 504 -13.36 -6.77 19.54
C LEU A 504 -12.25 -6.01 18.79
N LEU A 505 -11.86 -4.81 19.25
CA LEU A 505 -10.69 -4.09 18.73
C LEU A 505 -9.39 -4.39 19.50
N GLY A 506 -9.45 -5.12 20.62
CA GLY A 506 -8.27 -5.50 21.41
C GLY A 506 -7.95 -7.00 21.44
N ALA A 507 -8.92 -7.88 21.12
CA ALA A 507 -8.77 -9.32 21.37
C ALA A 507 -8.11 -10.14 20.25
N GLY A 508 -7.75 -9.54 19.11
CA GLY A 508 -7.06 -10.24 18.02
C GLY A 508 -5.57 -10.46 18.24
N LEU A 509 -4.95 -9.75 19.19
CA LEU A 509 -3.49 -9.74 19.42
C LEU A 509 -3.06 -10.49 20.70
N ALA A 510 -3.98 -11.11 21.43
CA ALA A 510 -3.69 -11.76 22.73
C ALA A 510 -3.80 -13.30 22.74
N LEU A 511 -3.96 -13.96 21.59
CA LEU A 511 -4.19 -15.41 21.51
C LEU A 511 -3.02 -16.23 20.94
N VAL A 512 -1.82 -15.66 20.84
CA VAL A 512 -0.58 -16.42 20.55
C VAL A 512 0.31 -16.38 21.78
N PRO A 513 0.43 -17.48 22.57
CA PRO A 513 1.39 -17.53 23.65
C PRO A 513 2.81 -17.57 23.07
N GLY A 514 3.67 -16.61 23.43
CA GLY A 514 5.12 -16.69 23.14
C GLY A 514 5.77 -15.56 22.31
N LEU A 515 5.07 -14.45 22.02
CA LEU A 515 5.70 -13.29 21.38
C LEU A 515 6.50 -12.46 22.41
N PRO A 516 7.78 -12.10 22.15
CA PRO A 516 8.54 -11.22 23.02
C PRO A 516 7.89 -9.83 23.07
N ALA A 517 8.00 -9.17 24.22
CA ALA A 517 7.37 -7.89 24.54
C ALA A 517 7.84 -6.76 23.59
N GLY A 518 7.14 -6.58 22.48
CA GLY A 518 7.31 -5.45 21.56
C GLY A 518 6.47 -4.22 21.95
N PRO A 519 6.67 -3.08 21.26
CA PRO A 519 6.25 -1.71 21.66
C PRO A 519 4.72 -1.46 21.67
N TRP A 520 3.90 -2.49 21.54
CA TRP A 520 2.44 -2.41 21.41
C TRP A 520 1.70 -2.11 22.72
N ARG A 521 2.41 -2.09 23.86
CA ARG A 521 1.84 -1.80 25.19
C ARG A 521 1.94 -0.32 25.59
N GLU A 522 2.56 0.53 24.78
CA GLU A 522 2.63 1.96 25.12
C GLU A 522 1.24 2.63 24.94
N PRO A 523 0.77 3.40 25.95
CA PRO A 523 -0.40 4.25 25.81
C PRO A 523 -0.10 5.34 24.78
N GLY A 524 -0.33 5.01 23.51
CA GLY A 524 0.06 5.81 22.37
C GLY A 524 0.08 5.04 21.05
N ALA A 525 0.27 3.71 21.06
CA ALA A 525 0.40 2.91 19.83
C ALA A 525 -0.89 2.88 18.97
N VAL A 526 -2.07 2.79 19.60
CA VAL A 526 -3.36 2.92 18.91
C VAL A 526 -3.60 4.36 18.46
N GLY A 527 -3.11 5.33 19.23
CA GLY A 527 -3.07 6.74 18.87
C GLY A 527 -2.23 6.97 17.61
N ALA A 528 -1.03 6.38 17.52
CA ALA A 528 -0.09 6.46 16.40
C ALA A 528 -0.60 5.75 15.13
N LEU A 529 -1.36 4.65 15.27
CA LEU A 529 -2.02 3.94 14.16
C LEU A 529 -3.26 4.69 13.63
N LEU A 530 -3.98 5.41 14.50
CA LEU A 530 -5.15 6.23 14.16
C LEU A 530 -4.78 7.68 13.80
N SER A 531 -3.59 8.14 14.21
CA SER A 531 -2.90 9.34 13.74
C SER A 531 -1.91 9.02 12.61
N GLY A 532 -1.95 7.80 12.08
CA GLY A 532 -1.20 7.41 10.89
C GLY A 532 -1.48 8.39 9.76
N GLY A 533 -0.47 8.69 8.96
CA GLY A 533 -0.56 9.86 8.10
C GLY A 533 -1.69 9.78 7.08
N LEU A 534 -2.30 10.92 6.71
CA LEU A 534 -3.46 10.99 5.79
C LEU A 534 -3.26 10.14 4.53
N ALA A 535 -2.03 10.14 4.01
CA ALA A 535 -1.64 9.37 2.83
C ALA A 535 -1.65 7.85 3.08
N GLN A 536 -1.27 7.38 4.26
CA GLN A 536 -1.29 5.96 4.63
C GLN A 536 -2.73 5.44 4.76
N VAL A 537 -3.61 6.18 5.45
CA VAL A 537 -5.03 5.80 5.57
C VAL A 537 -5.71 5.83 4.20
N GLY A 538 -5.40 6.83 3.37
CA GLY A 538 -5.89 6.88 2.00
C GLY A 538 -5.37 5.74 1.12
N ALA A 539 -4.11 5.34 1.26
CA ALA A 539 -3.53 4.21 0.53
C ALA A 539 -4.20 2.89 0.93
N LEU A 540 -4.38 2.64 2.24
CA LEU A 540 -5.12 1.49 2.75
C LEU A 540 -6.57 1.48 2.23
N MET A 541 -7.22 2.64 2.18
CA MET A 541 -8.57 2.80 1.65
C MET A 541 -8.63 2.45 0.15
N LEU A 542 -7.67 2.92 -0.66
CA LEU A 542 -7.57 2.56 -2.08
C LEU A 542 -7.32 1.06 -2.27
N VAL A 543 -6.38 0.46 -1.53
CA VAL A 543 -6.07 -0.98 -1.59
C VAL A 543 -7.29 -1.82 -1.17
N ALA A 544 -7.94 -1.47 -0.06
CA ALA A 544 -9.16 -2.14 0.38
C ALA A 544 -10.27 -2.01 -0.66
N GLY A 545 -10.44 -0.82 -1.24
CA GLY A 545 -11.37 -0.58 -2.34
C GLY A 545 -11.08 -1.50 -3.53
N ALA A 546 -9.81 -1.59 -3.94
CA ALA A 546 -9.38 -2.42 -5.04
C ALA A 546 -9.66 -3.91 -4.81
N ILE A 547 -9.28 -4.42 -3.64
CA ILE A 547 -9.56 -5.80 -3.21
C ILE A 547 -11.08 -6.05 -3.21
N THR A 548 -11.87 -5.12 -2.68
CA THR A 548 -13.33 -5.27 -2.61
C THR A 548 -13.95 -5.37 -3.99
N LEU A 549 -13.52 -4.50 -4.90
CA LEU A 549 -14.00 -4.47 -6.28
C LEU A 549 -13.59 -5.74 -7.04
N ALA A 550 -12.36 -6.23 -6.85
CA ALA A 550 -11.88 -7.47 -7.44
C ALA A 550 -12.67 -8.69 -6.94
N LEU A 551 -12.87 -8.80 -5.62
CA LEU A 551 -13.69 -9.85 -5.01
C LEU A 551 -15.14 -9.83 -5.51
N GLU A 552 -15.71 -8.64 -5.71
CA GLU A 552 -17.07 -8.52 -6.23
C GLU A 552 -17.16 -8.88 -7.71
N ALA A 553 -16.15 -8.55 -8.51
CA ALA A 553 -16.05 -9.01 -9.88
C ALA A 553 -16.01 -10.55 -9.95
N MET A 554 -15.26 -11.22 -9.07
CA MET A 554 -15.25 -12.70 -8.95
C MET A 554 -16.63 -13.27 -8.69
N ARG A 555 -17.32 -12.79 -7.64
CA ARG A 555 -18.63 -13.32 -7.22
C ARG A 555 -19.70 -13.23 -8.32
N ARG A 556 -19.52 -12.31 -9.27
CA ARG A 556 -20.43 -12.11 -10.42
C ARG A 556 -20.07 -12.98 -11.62
N THR A 557 -18.80 -13.28 -11.83
CA THR A 557 -18.36 -14.20 -12.90
C THR A 557 -19.01 -15.57 -12.75
N ASP A 558 -19.13 -16.04 -11.51
CA ASP A 558 -19.71 -17.33 -11.13
C ASP A 558 -21.23 -17.42 -11.37
N ARG A 559 -21.93 -16.28 -11.45
CA ARG A 559 -23.40 -16.24 -11.57
C ARG A 559 -23.95 -15.91 -12.95
N ARG A 560 -23.25 -15.14 -13.81
CA ARG A 560 -23.82 -14.71 -15.12
C ARG A 560 -22.84 -14.53 -16.29
N GLY A 561 -21.53 -14.76 -16.10
CA GLY A 561 -20.50 -14.45 -17.11
C GLY A 561 -20.42 -12.94 -17.44
N LEU A 562 -19.21 -12.36 -17.56
CA LEU A 562 -19.06 -10.92 -17.79
C LEU A 562 -19.75 -10.46 -19.08
N ARG A 563 -20.90 -9.80 -18.98
CA ARG A 563 -21.65 -9.27 -20.14
C ARG A 563 -21.44 -7.76 -20.37
N SER A 564 -20.69 -7.03 -19.53
CA SER A 564 -20.57 -5.58 -19.68
C SER A 564 -19.12 -5.08 -19.74
N SER A 565 -18.87 -4.18 -20.70
CA SER A 565 -17.65 -3.38 -20.89
C SER A 565 -17.23 -2.61 -19.63
N ALA A 566 -18.16 -2.40 -18.71
CA ALA A 566 -17.92 -1.71 -17.45
C ALA A 566 -17.08 -2.52 -16.44
N GLY A 567 -17.07 -3.85 -16.51
CA GLY A 567 -16.18 -4.67 -15.69
C GLY A 567 -14.72 -4.57 -16.12
N VAL A 568 -14.48 -4.35 -17.42
CA VAL A 568 -13.15 -4.09 -17.99
C VAL A 568 -12.69 -2.68 -17.62
N LEU A 569 -13.58 -1.68 -17.70
CA LEU A 569 -13.30 -0.31 -17.26
C LEU A 569 -12.93 -0.25 -15.77
N LEU A 570 -13.63 -1.02 -14.93
CA LEU A 570 -13.33 -1.13 -13.50
C LEU A 570 -11.95 -1.76 -13.26
N LEU A 571 -11.62 -2.84 -13.97
CA LEU A 571 -10.28 -3.45 -13.92
C LEU A 571 -9.18 -2.51 -14.42
N TRP A 572 -9.46 -1.69 -15.44
CA TRP A 572 -8.53 -0.69 -15.97
C TRP A 572 -8.29 0.45 -14.98
N LEU A 573 -9.34 0.95 -14.32
CA LEU A 573 -9.24 1.94 -13.25
C LEU A 573 -8.50 1.40 -12.01
N LEU A 574 -8.57 0.09 -11.77
CA LEU A 574 -7.84 -0.62 -10.70
C LEU A 574 -6.37 -0.90 -11.01
N THR A 575 -5.96 -0.81 -12.29
CA THR A 575 -4.53 -0.93 -12.68
C THR A 575 -3.84 0.42 -12.75
N LEU A 576 -4.62 1.51 -12.77
CA LEU A 576 -4.15 2.90 -12.87
C LEU A 576 -4.09 3.62 -11.51
N ALA A 577 -4.90 3.16 -10.55
CA ALA A 577 -4.84 3.55 -9.14
C ALA A 577 -3.94 2.58 -8.39
#